data_AF-A0A9X3ESF4-F1
#
_entry.id   AF-A0A9X3ESF4-F1
#
_cell.length_a   1.000
_cell.length_b   1.000
_cell.length_c   1.000
_cell.angle_alpha   90.00
_cell.angle_beta   90.00
_cell.angle_gamma   90.00
#
_symmetry.space_group_name_H-M   'P 1'
#
loop_
_entity.id
_entity.type
_entity.pdbx_description
1 polymer ?
#
loop_
_entity_poly.entity_id
_entity_poly.type
_entity_poly.pdbx_seq_one_letter_code
_entity_poly.pdbx_strand_id
1 'polypeptide(L)'
;MSSDLHPYDDVERRFCDADEDPSRRERGLALVARLLGLPAPRRVEGLRYDLRYYSGGTGVFDRHHVALPCDAAEVDAIVARLGLATPEDAVADAGWREEFEWFIGGEDEEVVQPLRARVVAFVAEERADFQPAPDERARVWFFRGSDVNAWALVYEQDGRLCLVAQEHG
;
A
#
# COMPACT_ATOMS: atom_id res chain seq x y z
N MET A 1 10.21 10.58 20.42
CA MET A 1 10.04 11.91 19.78
C MET A 1 9.17 11.72 18.56
N SER A 2 7.93 12.20 18.59
CA SER A 2 7.07 12.23 17.41
C SER A 2 7.41 13.50 16.64
N SER A 3 8.35 13.40 15.72
CA SER A 3 8.55 14.45 14.71
C SER A 3 7.45 14.31 13.68
N ASP A 4 6.75 15.41 13.44
CA ASP A 4 5.76 15.56 12.39
C ASP A 4 6.28 14.99 11.05
N LEU A 5 5.48 14.14 10.39
CA LEU A 5 5.78 13.63 9.04
C LEU A 5 5.29 14.61 7.97
N HIS A 6 4.40 15.53 8.34
CA HIS A 6 3.69 16.44 7.45
C HIS A 6 3.74 17.89 7.94
N PRO A 7 4.91 18.42 8.37
CA PRO A 7 4.97 19.86 8.54
C PRO A 7 4.74 20.49 7.16
N TYR A 8 3.91 21.52 7.13
CA TYR A 8 3.48 22.17 5.90
C TYR A 8 4.57 23.13 5.41
N ASP A 9 5.64 22.57 4.84
CA ASP A 9 6.89 23.26 4.53
C ASP A 9 7.41 23.02 3.10
N ASP A 10 6.60 22.39 2.23
CA ASP A 10 6.96 22.08 0.84
C ASP A 10 8.19 21.16 0.70
N VAL A 11 8.52 20.38 1.75
CA VAL A 11 9.65 19.44 1.75
C VAL A 11 9.17 17.99 1.75
N GLU A 12 9.59 17.21 0.74
CA GLU A 12 9.40 15.75 0.73
C GLU A 12 10.34 15.08 1.74
N ARG A 13 9.76 14.24 2.58
CA ARG A 13 10.46 13.37 3.53
C ARG A 13 10.38 11.94 3.04
N ARG A 14 11.53 11.43 2.61
CA ARG A 14 11.67 10.06 2.10
C ARG A 14 12.42 9.15 3.07
N PHE A 15 11.91 7.94 3.31
CA PHE A 15 12.58 6.88 4.05
C PHE A 15 12.66 5.64 3.16
N CYS A 16 13.84 5.07 2.98
CA CYS A 16 14.01 3.90 2.12
C CYS A 16 14.94 2.84 2.72
N ASP A 17 14.89 1.63 2.17
CA ASP A 17 15.74 0.51 2.63
C ASP A 17 17.25 0.75 2.42
N ALA A 18 17.59 1.68 1.52
CA ALA A 18 18.96 2.10 1.24
C ALA A 18 19.49 3.22 2.15
N ASP A 19 18.72 3.72 3.12
CA ASP A 19 19.17 4.78 4.03
C ASP A 19 20.42 4.35 4.84
N GLU A 20 21.53 5.09 4.66
CA GLU A 20 22.78 4.84 5.38
C GLU A 20 22.76 5.40 6.82
N ASP A 21 22.01 6.49 7.04
CA ASP A 21 21.81 7.08 8.37
C ASP A 21 21.02 6.11 9.27
N PRO A 22 21.61 5.61 10.38
CA PRO A 22 20.96 4.66 11.28
C PRO A 22 19.63 5.18 11.84
N SER A 23 19.52 6.48 12.11
CA SER A 23 18.32 7.09 12.69
C SER A 23 17.15 7.14 11.70
N ARG A 24 17.43 7.47 10.43
CA ARG A 24 16.44 7.45 9.34
C ARG A 24 15.97 6.03 9.08
N ARG A 25 16.90 5.07 9.04
CA ARG A 25 16.57 3.66 8.83
C ARG A 25 15.72 3.09 9.97
N GLU A 26 16.07 3.37 11.22
CA GLU A 26 15.25 2.94 12.38
C GLU A 26 13.83 3.50 12.29
N ARG A 27 13.70 4.78 11.91
CA ARG A 27 12.41 5.42 11.72
C ARG A 27 11.63 4.82 10.55
N GLY A 28 12.27 4.57 9.41
CA GLY A 28 11.66 3.89 8.26
C GLY A 28 11.09 2.52 8.64
N LEU A 29 11.86 1.71 9.37
CA LEU A 29 11.39 0.41 9.86
C LEU A 29 10.22 0.52 10.83
N ALA A 30 10.20 1.56 11.68
CA ALA A 30 9.07 1.81 12.57
C ALA A 30 7.79 2.20 11.80
N LEU A 31 7.93 2.98 10.73
CA LEU A 31 6.82 3.31 9.84
C LEU A 31 6.30 2.07 9.11
N VAL A 32 7.20 1.25 8.55
CA VAL A 32 6.82 -0.04 7.92
C VAL A 32 6.06 -0.93 8.91
N ALA A 33 6.57 -1.07 10.13
CA ALA A 33 5.89 -1.86 11.16
C ALA A 33 4.50 -1.33 11.47
N ARG A 34 4.33 0.00 11.57
CA ARG A 34 3.03 0.62 11.77
C ARG A 34 2.08 0.37 10.59
N LEU A 35 2.55 0.58 9.36
CA LEU A 35 1.74 0.41 8.14
C LEU A 35 1.25 -1.04 7.97
N LEU A 36 2.09 -2.01 8.31
CA LEU A 36 1.76 -3.44 8.23
C LEU A 36 1.17 -4.01 9.54
N GLY A 37 0.92 -3.18 10.56
CA GLY A 37 0.40 -3.64 11.86
C GLY A 37 1.32 -4.64 12.58
N LEU A 38 2.62 -4.60 12.32
CA LEU A 38 3.59 -5.49 12.96
C LEU A 38 3.84 -5.08 14.42
N PRO A 39 4.05 -6.03 15.34
CA PRO A 39 4.22 -5.73 16.76
C PRO A 39 5.52 -4.99 17.08
N ALA A 40 6.53 -5.08 16.21
CA ALA A 40 7.80 -4.38 16.37
C ALA A 40 8.48 -4.15 15.01
N PRO A 41 9.32 -3.11 14.89
CA PRO A 41 10.21 -2.95 13.75
C PRO A 41 11.15 -4.14 13.64
N ARG A 42 11.24 -4.75 12.46
CA ARG A 42 12.13 -5.90 12.21
C ARG A 42 12.98 -5.63 11.00
N ARG A 43 14.31 -5.78 11.16
CA ARG A 43 15.20 -5.97 10.01
C ARG A 43 15.02 -7.41 9.55
N VAL A 44 14.30 -7.57 8.45
CA VAL A 44 14.13 -8.85 7.77
C VAL A 44 14.98 -8.81 6.52
N GLU A 45 15.76 -9.85 6.28
CA GLU A 45 16.52 -9.98 5.05
C GLU A 45 15.57 -9.94 3.84
N GLY A 46 15.87 -9.12 2.84
CA GLY A 46 15.02 -8.96 1.67
C GLY A 46 13.79 -8.04 1.83
N LEU A 47 13.59 -7.42 3.00
CA LEU A 47 12.67 -6.30 3.17
C LEU A 47 13.15 -5.12 2.32
N ARG A 48 12.24 -4.56 1.51
CA ARG A 48 12.47 -3.35 0.73
C ARG A 48 11.33 -2.36 0.97
N TYR A 49 11.62 -1.07 1.01
CA TYR A 49 10.59 -0.05 1.17
C TYR A 49 11.03 1.31 0.63
N ASP A 50 10.05 2.08 0.17
CA ASP A 50 10.19 3.50 -0.18
C ASP A 50 8.94 4.22 0.33
N LEU A 51 9.12 5.06 1.36
CA LEU A 51 8.05 5.81 2.01
C LEU A 51 8.30 7.29 1.80
N ARG A 52 7.37 7.97 1.14
CA ARG A 52 7.46 9.40 0.82
C ARG A 52 6.29 10.13 1.45
N TYR A 53 6.62 11.19 2.17
CA TYR A 53 5.67 12.07 2.83
C TYR A 53 5.88 13.49 2.35
N TYR A 54 4.83 14.15 1.89
CA TYR A 54 4.91 15.54 1.46
C TYR A 54 3.68 16.32 1.95
N SER A 55 3.91 17.55 2.40
CA SER A 55 2.86 18.50 2.73
C SER A 55 3.33 19.90 2.33
N GLY A 56 2.54 20.58 1.50
CA GLY A 56 2.90 21.88 0.95
C GLY A 56 1.75 22.52 0.20
N GLY A 57 1.98 23.65 -0.47
CA GLY A 57 0.96 24.53 -1.06
C GLY A 57 -0.04 23.90 -2.04
N THR A 58 0.14 22.63 -2.41
CA THR A 58 -0.76 21.83 -3.25
C THR A 58 -1.57 20.78 -2.49
N GLY A 59 -1.32 20.57 -1.19
CA GLY A 59 -1.95 19.53 -0.38
C GLY A 59 -0.94 18.59 0.30
N VAL A 60 -1.45 17.48 0.83
CA VAL A 60 -0.69 16.33 1.34
C VAL A 60 -0.58 15.28 0.24
N PHE A 61 0.62 14.77 0.02
CA PHE A 61 0.92 13.75 -0.99
C PHE A 61 1.83 12.70 -0.40
N ASP A 62 1.25 11.60 0.05
CA ASP A 62 2.01 10.46 0.55
C ASP A 62 2.02 9.32 -0.46
N ARG A 63 3.15 8.64 -0.56
CA ARG A 63 3.30 7.43 -1.37
C ARG A 63 4.14 6.41 -0.63
N HIS A 64 3.56 5.23 -0.42
CA HIS A 64 4.19 4.17 0.37
C HIS A 64 4.27 2.87 -0.42
N HIS A 65 5.48 2.34 -0.54
CA HIS A 65 5.73 1.02 -1.10
C HIS A 65 6.55 0.19 -0.13
N VAL A 66 6.10 -1.03 0.15
CA VAL A 66 6.80 -2.00 0.99
C VAL A 66 6.76 -3.37 0.32
N ALA A 67 7.85 -4.13 0.38
CA ALA A 67 7.90 -5.55 0.02
C ALA A 67 8.61 -6.34 1.12
N LEU A 68 7.88 -7.21 1.79
CA LEU A 68 8.34 -8.03 2.90
C LEU A 68 8.26 -9.51 2.52
N PRO A 69 9.36 -10.29 2.60
CA PRO A 69 9.27 -11.75 2.56
C PRO A 69 8.36 -12.24 3.69
N CYS A 70 7.31 -12.99 3.34
CA CYS A 70 6.24 -13.31 4.27
C CYS A 70 5.62 -14.64 3.86
N ASP A 71 5.48 -15.57 4.81
CA ASP A 71 4.77 -16.82 4.53
C ASP A 71 3.24 -16.62 4.53
N ALA A 72 2.51 -17.59 3.99
CA ALA A 72 1.06 -17.49 3.85
C ALA A 72 0.32 -17.28 5.19
N ALA A 73 0.81 -17.87 6.29
CA ALA A 73 0.18 -17.75 7.60
C ALA A 73 0.43 -16.37 8.22
N GLU A 74 1.63 -15.82 8.02
CA GLU A 74 1.95 -14.45 8.40
C GLU A 74 1.13 -13.43 7.61
N VAL A 75 0.96 -13.64 6.30
CA VAL A 75 0.09 -12.82 5.45
C VAL A 75 -1.33 -12.79 6.00
N ASP A 76 -1.92 -13.96 6.26
CA ASP A 76 -3.28 -14.05 6.80
C ASP A 76 -3.41 -13.35 8.15
N ALA A 77 -2.38 -13.46 9.02
CA ALA A 77 -2.35 -12.78 10.30
C ALA A 77 -2.25 -11.25 10.17
N ILE A 78 -1.50 -10.75 9.18
CA ILE A 78 -1.39 -9.30 8.90
C ILE A 78 -2.71 -8.77 8.34
N VAL A 79 -3.26 -9.44 7.33
CA VAL A 79 -4.56 -9.10 6.71
C VAL A 79 -5.67 -9.04 7.75
N ALA A 80 -5.77 -10.07 8.61
CA ALA A 80 -6.77 -10.13 9.66
C ALA A 80 -6.60 -9.01 10.70
N ARG A 81 -5.36 -8.69 11.10
CA ARG A 81 -5.07 -7.64 12.07
C ARG A 81 -5.40 -6.24 11.53
N LEU A 82 -5.12 -6.01 10.25
CA LEU A 82 -5.42 -4.76 9.57
C LEU A 82 -6.91 -4.65 9.20
N GLY A 83 -7.68 -5.74 9.27
CA GLY A 83 -9.11 -5.76 8.95
C GLY A 83 -9.38 -5.46 7.47
N LEU A 84 -8.47 -5.88 6.59
CA LEU A 84 -8.55 -5.61 5.15
C LEU A 84 -9.68 -6.43 4.50
N ALA A 85 -10.17 -5.93 3.38
CA ALA A 85 -11.25 -6.52 2.61
C ALA A 85 -10.73 -7.04 1.27
N THR A 86 -11.28 -8.15 0.77
CA THR A 86 -11.02 -8.60 -0.60
C THR A 86 -11.72 -7.69 -1.61
N PRO A 87 -11.33 -7.68 -2.89
CA PRO A 87 -12.10 -7.02 -3.94
C PRO A 87 -13.56 -7.48 -3.98
N GLU A 88 -13.79 -8.78 -3.76
CA GLU A 88 -15.12 -9.38 -3.70
C GLU A 88 -15.94 -8.83 -2.53
N ASP A 89 -15.33 -8.62 -1.36
CA ASP A 89 -15.99 -7.98 -0.23
C ASP A 89 -16.35 -6.51 -0.54
N ALA A 90 -15.45 -5.78 -1.20
CA ALA A 90 -15.65 -4.38 -1.57
C ALA A 90 -16.83 -4.21 -2.55
N VAL A 91 -16.92 -5.06 -3.58
CA VAL A 91 -18.07 -5.04 -4.50
C VAL A 91 -19.33 -5.62 -3.86
N ALA A 92 -19.24 -6.47 -2.83
CA ALA A 92 -20.43 -6.95 -2.11
C ALA A 92 -21.04 -5.87 -1.19
N ASP A 93 -20.24 -4.91 -0.73
CA ASP A 93 -20.66 -3.80 0.12
C ASP A 93 -21.36 -2.69 -0.69
N ALA A 94 -22.68 -2.52 -0.47
CA ALA A 94 -23.47 -1.52 -1.18
C ALA A 94 -23.03 -0.07 -0.88
N GLY A 95 -22.37 0.19 0.24
CA GLY A 95 -21.87 1.52 0.60
C GLY A 95 -20.50 1.84 0.00
N TRP A 96 -19.78 0.85 -0.53
CA TRP A 96 -18.42 1.02 -1.06
C TRP A 96 -18.28 0.65 -2.54
N ARG A 97 -19.18 -0.20 -3.06
CA ARG A 97 -19.11 -0.73 -4.44
C ARG A 97 -18.85 0.35 -5.49
N GLU A 98 -19.66 1.40 -5.53
CA GLU A 98 -19.59 2.41 -6.60
C GLU A 98 -18.23 3.12 -6.61
N GLU A 99 -17.78 3.59 -5.44
CA GLU A 99 -16.46 4.23 -5.28
C GLU A 99 -15.32 3.28 -5.61
N PHE A 100 -15.42 2.02 -5.16
CA PHE A 100 -14.41 1.00 -5.40
C PHE A 100 -14.30 0.62 -6.88
N GLU A 101 -15.44 0.44 -7.57
CA GLU A 101 -15.46 0.10 -9.00
C GLU A 101 -14.93 1.24 -9.86
N TRP A 102 -15.24 2.49 -9.51
CA TRP A 102 -14.67 3.68 -10.15
C TRP A 102 -13.16 3.76 -9.91
N PHE A 103 -12.73 3.55 -8.66
CA PHE A 103 -11.32 3.58 -8.24
C PHE A 103 -10.43 2.59 -8.99
N ILE A 104 -10.87 1.33 -9.16
CA ILE A 104 -10.10 0.30 -9.89
C ILE A 104 -10.35 0.30 -11.41
N GLY A 105 -11.35 1.05 -11.87
CA GLY A 105 -11.85 1.03 -13.24
C GLY A 105 -11.12 1.98 -14.19
N GLY A 106 -10.63 3.12 -13.67
CA GLY A 106 -10.08 4.19 -14.51
C GLY A 106 -11.14 4.87 -15.40
N GLU A 107 -10.72 5.88 -16.17
CA GLU A 107 -11.64 6.71 -16.97
C GLU A 107 -12.12 6.04 -18.28
N ASP A 108 -11.49 4.94 -18.72
CA ASP A 108 -11.78 4.26 -19.99
C ASP A 108 -12.76 3.07 -19.80
N GLU A 109 -14.06 3.38 -19.79
CA GLU A 109 -15.17 2.42 -19.63
C GLU A 109 -15.47 1.53 -20.86
N GLU A 110 -14.69 1.60 -21.95
CA GLU A 110 -15.09 0.97 -23.23
C GLU A 110 -15.07 -0.58 -23.19
N VAL A 111 -14.40 -1.21 -22.22
CA VAL A 111 -14.37 -2.67 -22.07
C VAL A 111 -14.62 -3.08 -20.62
N VAL A 112 -15.76 -3.74 -20.37
CA VAL A 112 -16.07 -4.37 -19.08
C VAL A 112 -15.13 -5.55 -18.85
N GLN A 113 -14.00 -5.30 -18.18
CA GLN A 113 -13.08 -6.35 -17.78
C GLN A 113 -13.56 -7.07 -16.51
N PRO A 114 -13.27 -8.37 -16.35
CA PRO A 114 -13.52 -9.07 -15.09
C PRO A 114 -12.88 -8.34 -13.91
N LEU A 115 -13.54 -8.33 -12.74
CA LEU A 115 -13.05 -7.65 -11.53
C LEU A 115 -11.58 -7.99 -11.24
N ARG A 116 -11.22 -9.28 -11.32
CA ARG A 116 -9.86 -9.74 -11.09
C ARG A 116 -8.83 -9.11 -12.04
N ALA A 117 -9.17 -8.98 -13.32
CA ALA A 117 -8.27 -8.38 -14.32
C ALA A 117 -8.04 -6.89 -14.03
N ARG A 118 -9.10 -6.16 -13.67
CA ARG A 118 -9.03 -4.75 -13.25
C ARG A 118 -8.12 -4.57 -12.02
N VAL A 119 -8.33 -5.40 -10.99
CA VAL A 119 -7.51 -5.35 -9.77
C VAL A 119 -6.03 -5.66 -10.06
N VAL A 120 -5.74 -6.68 -10.85
CA VAL A 120 -4.35 -7.01 -11.22
C VAL A 120 -3.70 -5.88 -12.02
N ALA A 121 -4.43 -5.30 -12.99
CA ALA A 121 -3.95 -4.15 -13.76
C ALA A 121 -3.67 -2.95 -12.86
N PHE A 122 -4.59 -2.61 -11.96
CA PHE A 122 -4.43 -1.53 -10.99
C PHE A 122 -3.18 -1.73 -10.12
N VAL A 123 -3.00 -2.92 -9.53
CA VAL A 123 -1.80 -3.21 -8.71
C VAL A 123 -0.53 -3.18 -9.55
N ALA A 124 -0.58 -3.64 -10.81
CA ALA A 124 0.58 -3.63 -11.71
C ALA A 124 1.03 -2.21 -12.09
N GLU A 125 0.09 -1.27 -12.20
CA GLU A 125 0.33 0.14 -12.48
C GLU A 125 0.89 0.87 -11.25
N GLU A 126 0.32 0.61 -10.07
CA GLU A 126 0.60 1.37 -8.86
C GLU A 126 1.78 0.85 -8.03
N ARG A 127 2.21 -0.39 -8.24
CA ARG A 127 3.35 -0.98 -7.52
C ARG A 127 4.66 -0.25 -7.81
N ALA A 128 5.63 -0.39 -6.91
CA ALA A 128 7.02 -0.02 -7.19
C ALA A 128 7.75 -1.12 -7.99
N ASP A 129 8.79 -0.73 -8.74
CA ASP A 129 9.62 -1.64 -9.55
C ASP A 129 10.22 -2.81 -8.76
N PHE A 130 10.51 -2.61 -7.47
CA PHE A 130 11.09 -3.64 -6.61
C PHE A 130 10.07 -4.65 -6.08
N GLN A 131 8.78 -4.39 -6.24
CA GLN A 131 7.72 -5.30 -5.86
C GLN A 131 7.46 -6.29 -7.01
N PRO A 132 7.17 -7.56 -6.72
CA PRO A 132 6.85 -8.55 -7.75
C PRO A 132 5.65 -8.09 -8.59
N ALA A 133 5.68 -8.38 -9.89
CA ALA A 133 4.55 -8.09 -10.77
C ALA A 133 3.37 -9.02 -10.39
N PRO A 134 2.17 -8.48 -10.11
CA PRO A 134 1.02 -9.31 -9.81
C PRO A 134 0.59 -10.08 -11.06
N ASP A 135 0.13 -11.31 -10.85
CA ASP A 135 -0.56 -12.08 -11.88
C ASP A 135 -1.96 -12.49 -11.40
N GLU A 136 -2.65 -13.33 -12.17
CA GLU A 136 -3.99 -13.80 -11.83
C GLU A 136 -4.06 -14.61 -10.53
N ARG A 137 -2.93 -15.02 -9.93
CA ARG A 137 -2.86 -15.74 -8.65
C ARG A 137 -2.61 -14.82 -7.46
N ALA A 138 -2.21 -13.57 -7.69
CA ALA A 138 -1.94 -12.59 -6.64
C ALA A 138 -3.12 -12.47 -5.68
N ARG A 139 -2.91 -12.63 -4.38
CA ARG A 139 -3.97 -12.41 -3.40
C ARG A 139 -3.97 -10.92 -3.05
N VAL A 140 -5.08 -10.22 -3.21
CA VAL A 140 -5.15 -8.76 -3.03
C VAL A 140 -6.20 -8.41 -1.98
N TRP A 141 -5.88 -7.42 -1.15
CA TRP A 141 -6.78 -6.87 -0.14
C TRP A 141 -6.65 -5.36 -0.07
N PHE A 142 -7.76 -4.67 0.14
CA PHE A 142 -7.83 -3.23 0.25
C PHE A 142 -8.15 -2.81 1.68
N PHE A 143 -7.60 -1.67 2.08
CA PHE A 143 -8.07 -0.98 3.28
C PHE A 143 -9.48 -0.47 3.03
N ARG A 144 -10.39 -0.65 4.00
CA ARG A 144 -11.77 -0.18 3.88
C ARG A 144 -11.82 1.34 3.72
N GLY A 145 -12.69 1.81 2.82
CA GLY A 145 -12.81 3.22 2.49
C GLY A 145 -11.71 3.74 1.56
N SER A 146 -10.94 2.85 0.93
CA SER A 146 -10.05 3.25 -0.17
C SER A 146 -10.88 3.76 -1.34
N ASP A 147 -10.51 4.93 -1.84
CA ASP A 147 -11.14 5.62 -2.97
C ASP A 147 -10.09 6.28 -3.87
N VAL A 148 -10.52 7.12 -4.80
CA VAL A 148 -9.62 7.83 -5.74
C VAL A 148 -8.71 8.89 -5.10
N ASN A 149 -9.05 9.39 -3.92
CA ASN A 149 -8.28 10.43 -3.22
C ASN A 149 -7.27 9.82 -2.24
N ALA A 150 -7.68 8.78 -1.51
CA ALA A 150 -6.83 8.11 -0.55
C ALA A 150 -7.11 6.61 -0.55
N TRP A 151 -6.07 5.81 -0.77
CA TRP A 151 -6.20 4.36 -0.82
C TRP A 151 -4.95 3.67 -0.33
N ALA A 152 -5.16 2.45 0.17
CA ALA A 152 -4.09 1.55 0.51
C ALA A 152 -4.53 0.11 0.20
N LEU A 153 -3.59 -0.69 -0.26
CA LEU A 153 -3.80 -2.11 -0.48
C LEU A 153 -2.57 -2.91 -0.07
N VAL A 154 -2.82 -4.18 0.13
CA VAL A 154 -1.81 -5.20 0.33
C VAL A 154 -2.04 -6.31 -0.69
N TYR A 155 -0.96 -6.84 -1.27
CA TYR A 155 -1.04 -8.04 -2.08
C TYR A 155 0.08 -9.02 -1.77
N GLU A 156 -0.20 -10.31 -1.96
CA GLU A 156 0.78 -11.38 -1.86
C GLU A 156 1.05 -11.93 -3.26
N GLN A 157 2.33 -12.02 -3.60
CA GLN A 157 2.84 -12.61 -4.84
C GLN A 157 4.24 -13.20 -4.58
N ASP A 158 4.47 -14.42 -5.03
CA ASP A 158 5.78 -15.11 -4.95
C ASP A 158 6.41 -15.10 -3.55
N GLY A 159 5.60 -15.28 -2.50
CA GLY A 159 6.09 -15.34 -1.11
C GLY A 159 6.50 -13.97 -0.56
N ARG A 160 6.03 -12.89 -1.17
CA ARG A 160 6.21 -11.53 -0.68
C ARG A 160 4.86 -10.87 -0.43
N LEU A 161 4.73 -10.29 0.76
CA LEU A 161 3.66 -9.36 1.06
C LEU A 161 4.09 -7.95 0.67
N CYS A 162 3.28 -7.30 -0.15
CA CYS A 162 3.54 -5.97 -0.65
C CYS A 162 2.45 -5.01 -0.20
N LEU A 163 2.84 -3.84 0.30
CA LEU A 163 1.91 -2.73 0.55
C LEU A 163 2.14 -1.65 -0.49
N VAL A 164 1.03 -1.11 -0.99
CA VAL A 164 0.98 0.06 -1.88
C VAL A 164 -0.06 1.00 -1.29
N ALA A 165 0.31 2.24 -1.04
CA ALA A 165 -0.63 3.25 -0.56
C ALA A 165 -0.32 4.63 -1.14
N GLN A 166 -1.38 5.39 -1.33
CA GLN A 166 -1.33 6.77 -1.79
C GLN A 166 -2.38 7.59 -1.03
N GLU A 167 -2.00 8.79 -0.60
CA GLU A 167 -2.91 9.74 0.05
C GLU A 167 -2.73 11.10 -0.59
N HIS A 168 -3.81 11.62 -1.20
CA HIS A 168 -3.92 12.97 -1.71
C HIS A 168 -4.99 13.71 -0.91
N GLY A 169 -4.59 14.75 -0.18
CA GLY A 169 -5.47 15.49 0.74
C GLY A 169 -5.27 17.00 0.76
#